data_AF-A0A839P7W7-F1
#
_entry.id   AF-A0A839P7W7-F1
#
_cell.length_a   1.000
_cell.length_b   1.000
_cell.length_c   1.000
_cell.angle_alpha   90.00
_cell.angle_beta   90.00
_cell.angle_gamma   90.00
#
_symmetry.space_group_name_H-M   'P 1'
#
loop_
_entity.id
_entity.type
_entity.pdbx_description
1 polymer ?
#
loop_
_entity_poly.entity_id
_entity_poly.type
_entity_poly.pdbx_seq_one_letter_code
_entity_poly.pdbx_strand_id
1 'polypeptide(L)' 'MLVDAVLDGRMEEQAELAEGYTLDVAAAVKASAFATAVLRDKTSTNGARCNAVRSAILRARAQTA' A
#
# COMPACT_ATOMS: atom_id res chain seq x y z
N MET A 1 -3.66 -9.14 -13.48
CA MET A 1 -3.59 -9.72 -12.11
C MET A 1 -4.38 -8.82 -11.16
N LEU A 2 -4.77 -9.29 -9.97
CA LEU A 2 -5.47 -8.48 -8.94
C LEU A 2 -4.79 -7.12 -8.68
N VAL A 3 -3.46 -7.16 -8.56
CA VAL A 3 -2.59 -6.00 -8.35
C VAL A 3 -2.73 -4.97 -9.48
N ASP A 4 -2.69 -5.39 -10.74
CA ASP A 4 -2.82 -4.48 -11.88
C ASP A 4 -4.21 -3.80 -11.90
N ALA A 5 -5.26 -4.55 -11.59
CA ALA A 5 -6.62 -4.01 -11.54
C ALA A 5 -6.78 -2.93 -10.48
N VAL A 6 -6.16 -3.11 -9.31
CA VAL A 6 -6.12 -2.11 -8.24
C VAL A 6 -5.31 -0.87 -8.64
N LEU A 7 -4.16 -1.05 -9.29
CA LEU A 7 -3.32 0.06 -9.75
C LEU A 7 -4.00 0.86 -10.87
N ASP A 8 -4.76 0.20 -11.73
CA ASP A 8 -5.57 0.82 -12.78
C ASP A 8 -6.85 1.49 -12.24
N GLY A 9 -7.09 1.45 -10.92
CA GLY A 9 -8.29 2.02 -10.29
C GLY A 9 -9.59 1.27 -10.63
N ARG A 10 -9.49 0.06 -11.18
CA ARG A 10 -10.64 -0.78 -11.56
C ARG A 10 -11.18 -1.60 -10.39
N MET A 11 -10.54 -1.50 -9.22
CA MET A 11 -10.88 -2.31 -8.05
C MET A 11 -10.53 -1.58 -6.75
N GLU A 12 -11.50 -1.53 -5.84
CA GLU A 12 -11.34 -1.06 -4.46
C GLU A 12 -11.71 -2.20 -3.52
N GLU A 13 -10.75 -3.12 -3.32
CA GLU A 13 -10.98 -4.34 -2.57
C GLU A 13 -10.66 -4.14 -1.09
N GLN A 14 -11.64 -4.46 -0.25
CA GLN A 14 -11.40 -4.77 1.16
C GLN A 14 -11.43 -6.29 1.33
N ALA A 15 -10.38 -6.83 1.92
CA ALA A 15 -10.27 -8.25 2.24
C ALA A 15 -10.48 -8.46 3.74
N GLU A 16 -11.42 -9.32 4.08
CA GLU A 16 -11.55 -9.80 5.46
C GLU A 16 -10.41 -10.78 5.75
N LEU A 17 -9.63 -10.46 6.79
CA LEU A 17 -8.66 -11.33 7.39
C LEU A 17 -9.31 -12.05 8.58
N ALA A 18 -8.73 -13.18 8.99
CA ALA A 18 -9.25 -13.95 10.11
C ALA A 18 -9.43 -13.08 11.37
N GLU A 19 -10.42 -13.43 12.19
CA GLU A 19 -10.69 -12.82 13.50
C GLU A 19 -11.22 -11.36 13.47
N GLY A 20 -12.01 -10.99 12.46
CA GLY A 20 -12.70 -9.69 12.42
C GLY A 20 -11.79 -8.52 12.08
N TYR A 21 -10.69 -8.78 11.38
CA TYR A 21 -9.81 -7.75 10.85
C TYR A 21 -10.09 -7.56 9.37
N THR A 22 -10.12 -6.31 8.90
CA THR A 22 -10.25 -5.97 7.48
C THR A 22 -8.98 -5.30 6.99
N LEU A 23 -8.59 -5.61 5.76
CA LEU A 23 -7.47 -4.97 5.08
C LEU A 23 -7.99 -4.27 3.83
N ASP A 24 -7.73 -2.97 3.73
CA ASP A 24 -7.88 -2.23 2.49
C ASP A 24 -6.73 -2.61 1.54
N VAL A 25 -6.98 -3.63 0.70
CA VAL A 25 -6.02 -4.16 -0.28
C VAL A 25 -5.67 -3.08 -1.30
N ALA A 26 -6.64 -2.25 -1.67
CA ALA A 26 -6.41 -1.16 -2.60
C ALA A 26 -5.42 -0.13 -2.06
N ALA A 27 -5.60 0.32 -0.82
CA ALA A 27 -4.67 1.23 -0.16
C ALA A 27 -3.29 0.60 0.03
N ALA A 28 -3.22 -0.68 0.41
CA ALA A 28 -1.96 -1.40 0.60
C ALA A 28 -1.15 -1.49 -0.69
N VAL A 29 -1.79 -1.88 -1.81
CA VAL A 29 -1.14 -2.00 -3.12
C VAL A 29 -0.69 -0.64 -3.65
N LYS A 30 -1.55 0.39 -3.58
CA LYS A 30 -1.22 1.74 -4.02
C LYS A 30 -0.03 2.31 -3.21
N ALA A 31 -0.01 2.11 -1.90
CA ALA A 31 1.07 2.58 -1.05
C ALA A 31 2.39 1.82 -1.29
N SER A 32 2.34 0.52 -1.56
CA SER A 32 3.50 -0.29 -1.93
C SER A 32 4.12 0.15 -3.27
N ALA A 33 3.28 0.41 -4.28
CA ALA A 33 3.75 0.92 -5.57
C ALA A 33 4.39 2.31 -5.44
N PHE A 34 3.79 3.20 -4.65
CA PHE A 34 4.36 4.51 -4.33
C PHE A 34 5.73 4.40 -3.65
N ALA A 35 5.84 3.59 -2.58
CA ALA A 35 7.11 3.38 -1.90
C ALA A 35 8.19 2.82 -2.84
N THR A 36 7.83 1.87 -3.70
CA THR A 36 8.73 1.34 -4.72
C THR A 36 9.23 2.42 -5.69
N ALA A 37 8.35 3.31 -6.14
CA ALA A 37 8.73 4.42 -7.01
C ALA A 37 9.71 5.38 -6.32
N VAL A 38 9.44 5.77 -5.07
CA VAL A 38 10.32 6.64 -4.26
C VAL A 38 11.68 6.00 -4.00
N LEU A 39 11.73 4.69 -3.77
CA LEU A 39 12.99 3.97 -3.56
C LEU A 39 13.83 3.86 -4.84
N ARG A 40 13.19 3.77 -6.01
CA ARG A 40 13.87 3.74 -7.31
C ARG A 40 14.38 5.12 -7.75
N ASP A 41 13.72 6.18 -7.33
CA ASP A 41 14.14 7.54 -7.62
C ASP A 41 15.43 7.89 -6.86
N LYS A 42 16.50 8.16 -7.63
CA LYS A 42 17.82 8.51 -7.10
C LYS A 42 17.87 9.91 -6.50
N THR A 43 16.93 10.79 -6.86
CA THR A 43 16.86 12.17 -6.35
C THR A 43 16.14 12.26 -5.00
N SER A 44 15.37 11.23 -4.65
CA SER A 44 14.68 11.15 -3.37
C SER A 44 15.67 11.10 -2.20
N THR A 45 15.44 11.97 -1.21
CA THR A 45 16.24 12.02 0.02
C THR A 45 15.99 10.78 0.89
N ASN A 46 16.94 10.47 1.79
CA ASN A 46 16.76 9.38 2.75
C ASN A 46 15.50 9.54 3.62
N GLY A 47 15.15 10.78 3.99
CA GLY A 47 13.92 11.08 4.73
C GLY A 47 12.67 10.73 3.93
N ALA A 48 12.60 11.12 2.65
CA ALA A 48 11.48 10.82 1.78
C ALA A 48 11.29 9.30 1.58
N ARG A 49 12.40 8.58 1.33
CA ARG A 49 12.39 7.11 1.22
C ARG A 49 11.88 6.44 2.49
N CYS A 50 12.38 6.87 3.65
CA CYS A 50 11.98 6.30 4.94
C CYS A 50 10.48 6.57 5.23
N ASN A 51 9.99 7.77 4.92
CA ASN A 51 8.58 8.11 5.08
C ASN A 51 7.68 7.29 4.14
N ALA A 52 8.08 7.12 2.87
CA ALA A 52 7.30 6.33 1.92
C ALA A 52 7.14 4.87 2.38
N VAL A 53 8.22 4.26 2.90
CA VAL A 53 8.16 2.90 3.47
C VAL A 53 7.25 2.85 4.69
N ARG A 54 7.36 3.81 5.62
CA ARG A 54 6.47 3.86 6.81
C ARG A 54 5.00 4.00 6.42
N SER A 55 4.69 4.85 5.44
CA SER A 55 3.33 5.02 4.93
C SER A 55 2.79 3.74 4.32
N ALA A 56 3.60 2.99 3.55
CA ALA A 56 3.21 1.70 2.99
C ALA A 56 2.88 0.67 4.08
N ILE A 57 3.71 0.56 5.12
CA ILE A 57 3.46 -0.34 6.25
C ILE A 57 2.17 0.04 6.97
N LEU A 58 1.96 1.32 7.24
CA LEU A 58 0.78 1.79 7.97
C LEU A 58 -0.51 1.56 7.18
N ARG A 59 -0.48 1.77 5.86
CA ARG A 59 -1.64 1.54 4.98
C ARG A 59 -1.94 0.07 4.72
N ALA A 60 -0.93 -0.79 4.83
CA ALA A 60 -1.09 -2.25 4.75
C ALA A 60 -1.46 -2.89 6.10
N ARG A 61 -1.66 -2.10 7.16
CA ARG A 61 -2.06 -2.63 8.46
C ARG A 61 -3.55 -2.94 8.45
N ALA A 62 -3.90 -4.18 8.78
CA ALA A 62 -5.27 -4.59 9.00
C ALA A 62 -5.90 -3.80 10.16
N GLN A 63 -7.15 -3.38 9.98
CA GLN A 63 -7.94 -2.66 10.97
C GLN A 63 -8.98 -3.58 11.55
N THR A 64 -9.35 -3.37 12.81
CA THR A 64 -10.50 -4.08 13.39
C THR A 64 -11.76 -3.61 12.69
N ALA A 65 -12.60 -4.56 12.27
CA ALA A 65 -13.89 -4.30 11.63
C ALA A 65 -14.88 -3.62 12.59
#